data_AF-A0A345UMT8-F1
#
_entry.id   AF-A0A345UMT8-F1
#
_cell.length_a   1.000
_cell.length_b   1.000
_cell.length_c   1.000
_cell.angle_alpha   90.00
_cell.angle_beta   90.00
_cell.angle_gamma   90.00
#
_symmetry.space_group_name_H-M   'P 1'
#
loop_
_entity.id
_entity.type
_entity.pdbx_description
1 polymer ?
#
loop_
_entity_poly.entity_id
_entity_poly.type
_entity_poly.pdbx_seq_one_letter_code
_entity_poly.pdbx_strand_id
1 'polypeptide(L)'
;MSQASTERRSPEEVHEERIRLFIEIQLGQGAKELGFAEQRQKLTGKFRKVMLMMALNFGFVLFFTLSFYYEITQLSTVWFNLIVVFFLINVIFYFFQHRKLKEANAWLDEKIKGQQG
;
A
#
# COMPACT_ATOMS: atom_id res chain seq x y z
N MET A 1 12.96 -42.27 7.06
CA MET A 1 12.90 -41.22 6.02
C MET A 1 11.46 -40.78 5.91
N SER A 2 11.10 -39.67 6.55
CA SER A 2 9.72 -39.16 6.56
C SER A 2 9.46 -38.45 5.24
N GLN A 3 8.51 -38.95 4.47
CA GLN A 3 8.06 -38.32 3.23
C GLN A 3 7.44 -36.98 3.62
N ALA A 4 8.12 -35.89 3.26
CA ALA A 4 7.52 -34.57 3.24
C ALA A 4 6.45 -34.59 2.15
N SER A 5 5.22 -34.92 2.54
CA SER A 5 4.02 -34.67 1.77
C SER A 5 4.03 -33.19 1.42
N THR A 6 4.47 -32.89 0.19
CA THR A 6 4.36 -31.57 -0.41
C THR A 6 2.87 -31.37 -0.67
N GLU A 7 2.16 -30.95 0.37
CA GLU A 7 0.78 -30.55 0.33
C GLU A 7 0.67 -29.44 -0.72
N ARG A 8 0.08 -29.76 -1.89
CA ARG A 8 -0.19 -28.78 -2.94
C ARG A 8 -1.24 -27.82 -2.40
N ARG A 9 -0.81 -26.75 -1.73
CA ARG A 9 -1.68 -25.65 -1.35
C ARG A 9 -2.41 -25.14 -2.58
N SER A 10 -3.71 -24.93 -2.46
CA SER A 10 -4.50 -24.40 -3.57
C SER A 10 -4.07 -22.96 -3.88
N PRO A 11 -4.25 -22.47 -5.12
CA PRO A 11 -3.97 -21.07 -5.45
C PRO A 11 -4.72 -20.07 -4.56
N GLU A 12 -5.90 -20.44 -4.06
CA GLU A 12 -6.70 -19.62 -3.15
C GLU A 12 -6.08 -19.55 -1.74
N GLU A 13 -5.64 -20.68 -1.18
CA GLU A 13 -4.99 -20.72 0.14
C GLU A 13 -3.73 -19.86 0.18
N VAL A 14 -2.92 -19.93 -0.88
CA VAL A 14 -1.71 -19.11 -1.04
C VAL A 14 -2.06 -17.62 -1.12
N HIS A 15 -3.18 -17.28 -1.77
CA HIS A 15 -3.63 -15.90 -1.88
C HIS A 15 -4.12 -15.34 -0.54
N GLU A 16 -4.95 -16.11 0.20
CA GLU A 16 -5.42 -15.73 1.52
C GLU A 16 -4.26 -15.54 2.51
N GLU A 17 -3.29 -16.45 2.51
CA GLU A 17 -2.10 -16.35 3.36
C GLU A 17 -1.29 -15.09 3.06
N ARG A 18 -1.12 -14.75 1.77
CA ARG A 18 -0.43 -13.51 1.36
C ARG A 18 -1.15 -12.25 1.83
N ILE A 19 -2.48 -12.21 1.72
CA ILE A 19 -3.26 -11.06 2.20
C ILE A 19 -3.15 -10.96 3.73
N ARG A 20 -3.25 -12.09 4.44
CA ARG A 20 -3.14 -12.12 5.90
C ARG A 20 -1.77 -11.66 6.39
N LEU A 21 -0.69 -12.13 5.77
CA LEU A 21 0.67 -11.68 6.06
C LEU A 21 0.83 -10.18 5.78
N PHE A 22 0.26 -9.68 4.69
CA PHE A 22 0.27 -8.24 4.38
C PHE A 22 -0.44 -7.43 5.47
N ILE A 23 -1.61 -7.88 5.93
CA ILE A 23 -2.35 -7.25 7.02
C ILE A 23 -1.53 -7.25 8.31
N GLU A 24 -0.90 -8.37 8.64
CA GLU A 24 -0.04 -8.50 9.83
C GLU A 24 1.17 -7.56 9.77
N ILE A 25 1.85 -7.49 8.63
CA ILE A 25 2.97 -6.55 8.40
C ILE A 25 2.48 -5.10 8.55
N GLN A 26 1.30 -4.78 8.03
CA GLN A 26 0.76 -3.43 8.10
C GLN A 26 0.28 -3.05 9.50
N LEU A 27 -0.36 -3.95 10.24
CA LEU A 27 -0.95 -3.66 11.54
C LEU A 27 -0.02 -3.93 12.73
N GLY A 28 1.08 -4.67 12.52
CA GLY A 28 2.06 -5.01 13.55
C GLY A 28 1.65 -6.23 14.39
N GLN A 29 2.40 -6.48 15.47
CA GLN A 29 2.28 -7.70 16.28
C GLN A 29 0.89 -7.93 16.90
N GLY A 30 0.07 -6.88 17.07
CA GLY A 30 -1.31 -7.01 17.56
C GLY A 30 -2.36 -7.33 16.49
N ALA A 31 -1.96 -7.53 15.22
CA ALA A 31 -2.92 -7.72 14.12
C ALA A 31 -3.84 -8.92 14.33
N LYS A 32 -3.28 -10.04 14.83
CA LYS A 32 -4.01 -11.30 15.03
C LYS A 32 -5.01 -11.27 16.18
N GLU A 33 -4.81 -10.36 17.13
CA GLU A 33 -5.67 -10.21 18.31
C GLU A 33 -6.87 -9.31 18.03
N LEU A 34 -6.78 -8.47 17.00
CA LEU A 34 -7.86 -7.58 16.59
C LEU A 34 -8.92 -8.37 15.82
N GLY A 35 -10.20 -8.10 16.10
CA GLY A 35 -11.31 -8.61 15.29
C GLY A 35 -11.23 -8.08 13.85
N PHE A 36 -11.82 -8.80 12.89
CA PHE A 36 -11.76 -8.42 11.47
C PHE A 36 -12.28 -6.99 11.20
N ALA A 37 -13.31 -6.55 11.93
CA ALA A 37 -13.83 -5.17 11.84
C ALA A 37 -12.81 -4.12 12.30
N GLU A 38 -12.05 -4.38 13.37
CA GLU A 38 -11.03 -3.47 13.88
C GLU A 38 -9.79 -3.43 12.96
N GLN A 39 -9.39 -4.60 12.44
CA GLN A 39 -8.33 -4.68 11.43
C GLN A 39 -8.68 -3.79 10.22
N ARG A 40 -9.93 -3.89 9.73
CA ARG A 40 -10.43 -3.07 8.62
C ARG A 40 -10.40 -1.58 8.94
N GLN A 41 -10.82 -1.18 10.13
CA GLN A 41 -10.81 0.22 10.53
C GLN A 41 -9.37 0.79 10.53
N LYS A 42 -8.41 0.05 11.08
CA LYS A 42 -7.00 0.46 11.11
C LYS A 42 -6.37 0.49 9.71
N LEU A 43 -6.65 -0.49 8.85
CA LEU A 43 -6.21 -0.51 7.46
C LEU A 43 -6.82 0.64 6.64
N THR A 44 -8.08 0.99 6.89
CA THR A 44 -8.74 2.15 6.28
C THR A 44 -8.08 3.46 6.69
N GLY A 45 -7.66 3.58 7.96
CA GLY A 45 -6.86 4.72 8.42
C GLY A 45 -5.53 4.84 7.66
N LYS A 46 -4.82 3.72 7.47
CA LYS A 46 -3.60 3.67 6.66
C LYS A 46 -3.83 4.02 5.20
N PHE A 47 -4.94 3.55 4.63
CA PHE A 47 -5.34 3.87 3.27
C PHE A 47 -5.50 5.38 3.04
N ARG A 48 -6.18 6.08 3.96
CA ARG A 48 -6.32 7.55 3.91
C ARG A 48 -4.96 8.24 4.01
N LYS A 49 -4.07 7.75 4.88
CA LYS A 49 -2.71 8.29 5.02
C LYS A 49 -1.90 8.13 3.74
N VAL A 50 -1.95 6.96 3.09
CA VAL A 50 -1.28 6.72 1.80
C VAL A 50 -1.83 7.64 0.71
N MET A 51 -3.16 7.83 0.65
CA MET A 51 -3.78 8.74 -0.32
C MET A 51 -3.33 10.19 -0.09
N LEU A 52 -3.26 10.64 1.17
CA LEU A 52 -2.77 11.96 1.52
C LEU A 52 -1.31 12.16 1.10
N MET A 53 -0.45 11.17 1.39
CA MET A 53 0.97 11.22 0.99
C MET A 53 1.12 11.24 -0.53
N MET A 54 0.30 10.50 -1.26
CA MET A 54 0.28 10.53 -2.72
C MET A 54 -0.14 11.90 -3.26
N ALA A 55 -1.16 12.53 -2.67
CA ALA A 55 -1.60 13.87 -3.03
C ALA A 55 -0.51 14.93 -2.76
N LEU A 56 0.15 14.84 -1.60
CA LEU A 56 1.27 15.73 -1.26
C LEU A 56 2.44 15.54 -2.22
N ASN A 57 2.79 14.30 -2.54
CA ASN A 57 3.84 13.97 -3.50
C ASN A 57 3.56 14.58 -4.87
N PHE A 58 2.32 14.43 -5.36
CA PHE A 58 1.90 15.05 -6.61
C PHE A 58 1.97 16.59 -6.55
N GLY A 59 1.57 17.18 -5.42
CA GLY A 59 1.72 18.61 -5.17
C GLY A 59 3.17 19.09 -5.26
N PHE A 60 4.13 18.32 -4.72
CA PHE A 60 5.56 18.62 -4.86
C PHE A 60 6.02 18.56 -6.31
N VAL A 61 5.63 17.53 -7.08
CA VAL A 61 6.00 17.43 -8.50
C VAL A 61 5.52 18.66 -9.27
N LEU A 62 4.26 19.04 -9.08
CA LEU A 62 3.69 20.24 -9.70
C LEU A 62 4.44 21.50 -9.28
N PHE A 63 4.68 21.66 -7.98
CA PHE A 63 5.39 22.82 -7.44
C PHE A 63 6.79 22.94 -8.04
N PHE A 64 7.59 21.87 -8.05
CA PHE A 64 8.94 21.88 -8.61
C PHE A 64 8.93 22.09 -10.12
N THR A 65 8.00 21.46 -10.84
CA THR A 65 7.89 21.62 -12.30
C THR A 65 7.55 23.05 -12.69
N LEU A 66 6.56 23.67 -12.01
CA LEU A 66 6.20 25.06 -12.24
C LEU A 66 7.33 26.01 -11.82
N SER A 67 7.95 25.77 -10.66
CA SER A 67 9.04 26.61 -10.17
C SER A 67 10.26 26.58 -11.09
N PHE A 68 10.55 25.43 -11.70
CA PHE A 68 11.60 25.29 -12.70
C PHE A 68 11.22 25.98 -14.02
N TYR A 69 9.99 25.79 -14.51
CA TYR A 69 9.52 26.40 -15.76
C TYR A 69 9.52 27.93 -15.73
N TYR A 70 9.11 28.54 -14.60
CA TYR A 70 9.13 29.99 -14.41
C TYR A 70 10.48 30.52 -13.91
N GLU A 71 11.53 29.69 -13.92
CA GLU A 71 12.89 30.04 -13.49
C GLU A 71 12.98 30.60 -12.06
N ILE A 72 11.99 30.29 -11.21
CA ILE A 72 11.95 30.70 -9.80
C ILE A 72 13.09 30.03 -9.03
N THR A 73 13.33 28.75 -9.34
CA THR A 73 14.43 27.97 -8.75
C THR A 73 15.60 27.88 -9.71
N GLN A 74 16.80 28.29 -9.26
CA GLN A 74 18.07 28.15 -9.99
C GLN A 74 18.64 26.72 -9.92
N LEU A 75 17.80 25.71 -10.14
CA LEU A 75 18.23 24.32 -10.21
C LEU A 75 18.82 24.04 -11.59
N SER A 76 19.88 23.22 -11.64
CA SER A 76 20.32 22.69 -12.93
C SER A 76 19.30 21.67 -13.45
N THR A 77 19.22 21.51 -14.77
CA THR A 77 18.35 20.51 -15.42
C THR A 77 18.58 19.10 -14.88
N VAL A 78 19.83 18.76 -14.54
CA VAL A 78 20.18 17.45 -13.97
C VAL A 78 19.52 17.26 -12.61
N TRP A 79 19.62 18.26 -11.72
CA TRP A 79 19.00 18.20 -10.40
C TRP A 79 17.47 18.17 -10.48
N PHE A 80 16.88 18.96 -11.38
CA PHE A 80 15.45 18.93 -11.63
C PHE A 80 14.97 17.54 -12.06
N ASN A 81 15.66 16.92 -13.03
CA ASN A 81 15.32 15.58 -13.50
C ASN A 81 15.41 14.53 -12.38
N LEU A 82 16.43 14.60 -11.53
CA LEU A 82 16.55 13.69 -10.39
C LEU A 82 15.39 13.84 -9.41
N ILE A 83 14.98 15.07 -9.12
CA ILE A 83 13.82 15.36 -8.25
C ILE A 83 12.56 14.76 -8.86
N VAL A 84 12.27 15.04 -10.13
CA VAL A 84 11.07 14.54 -10.81
C VAL A 84 11.05 13.01 -10.83
N VAL A 85 12.17 12.35 -11.19
CA VAL A 85 12.27 10.89 -11.20
C VAL A 85 12.03 10.30 -9.81
N PHE A 86 12.62 10.90 -8.76
CA PHE A 86 12.43 10.45 -7.39
C PHE A 86 10.96 10.52 -6.95
N PHE A 87 10.28 11.63 -7.26
CA PHE A 87 8.86 11.77 -6.93
C PHE A 87 7.99 10.82 -7.75
N LEU A 88 8.26 10.62 -9.05
CA LEU A 88 7.55 9.64 -9.88
C LEU A 88 7.66 8.22 -9.32
N ILE A 89 8.86 7.80 -8.91
CA ILE A 89 9.07 6.49 -8.28
C ILE A 89 8.21 6.35 -7.00
N ASN A 90 8.16 7.40 -6.19
CA ASN A 90 7.30 7.40 -4.99
C ASN A 90 5.81 7.29 -5.34
N VAL A 91 5.33 7.96 -6.38
CA VAL A 91 3.93 7.83 -6.84
C VAL A 91 3.63 6.38 -7.22
N ILE A 92 4.53 5.73 -7.96
CA ILE A 92 4.39 4.31 -8.34
C ILE A 92 4.33 3.43 -7.08
N PHE A 93 5.19 3.68 -6.10
CA PHE A 93 5.21 2.94 -4.84
C PHE A 93 3.90 3.10 -4.05
N TYR A 94 3.40 4.34 -3.91
CA TYR A 94 2.12 4.60 -3.26
C TYR A 94 0.94 3.96 -4.00
N PHE A 95 0.98 3.94 -5.34
CA PHE A 95 -0.04 3.29 -6.15
C PHE A 95 -0.10 1.78 -5.89
N PHE A 96 1.05 1.10 -5.81
CA PHE A 96 1.10 -0.32 -5.45
C PHE A 96 0.61 -0.58 -4.03
N GLN A 97 1.02 0.24 -3.05
CA GLN A 97 0.51 0.14 -1.69
C GLN A 97 -1.00 0.35 -1.62
N HIS A 98 -1.52 1.32 -2.35
CA HIS A 98 -2.95 1.61 -2.41
C HIS A 98 -3.75 0.41 -2.93
N ARG A 99 -3.28 -0.23 -4.01
CA ARG A 99 -3.90 -1.45 -4.55
C ARG A 99 -3.92 -2.58 -3.53
N LYS A 100 -2.79 -2.82 -2.85
CA LYS A 100 -2.68 -3.88 -1.83
C LYS A 100 -3.54 -3.62 -0.60
N LEU A 101 -3.64 -2.37 -0.15
CA LEU A 101 -4.54 -1.99 0.94
C LEU A 101 -6.02 -2.18 0.55
N LYS A 102 -6.39 -1.86 -0.70
CA LYS A 102 -7.74 -2.08 -1.21
C LYS A 102 -8.10 -3.57 -1.25
N GLU A 103 -7.19 -4.40 -1.75
CA GLU A 103 -7.31 -5.86 -1.79
C GLU A 103 -7.48 -6.44 -0.37
N ALA A 104 -6.65 -6.01 0.58
CA ALA A 104 -6.75 -6.44 1.98
C ALA A 104 -8.06 -6.01 2.66
N ASN A 105 -8.55 -4.79 2.41
CA ASN A 105 -9.83 -4.34 2.92
C ASN A 105 -11.02 -5.11 2.31
N ALA A 106 -10.96 -5.43 1.01
CA ALA A 106 -12.01 -6.21 0.34
C ALA A 106 -12.08 -7.64 0.92
N TRP A 107 -10.92 -8.27 1.12
CA TRP A 107 -10.86 -9.59 1.77
C TRP A 107 -11.42 -9.56 3.20
N LEU A 108 -11.11 -8.53 3.99
CA LEU A 108 -11.70 -8.35 5.32
C LEU A 108 -13.22 -8.17 5.25
N ASP A 109 -13.72 -7.41 4.27
CA ASP A 109 -15.16 -7.21 4.06
C ASP A 109 -15.89 -8.52 3.75
N GLU A 110 -15.29 -9.41 2.96
CA GLU A 110 -15.82 -10.75 2.69
C GLU A 110 -15.85 -11.62 3.96
N LYS A 111 -14.76 -11.64 4.74
CA LYS A 111 -14.70 -12.40 6.00
C LYS A 111 -15.70 -11.89 7.04
N ILE A 112 -15.92 -10.57 7.13
CA ILE A 112 -16.92 -9.98 8.04
C ILE A 112 -18.33 -10.41 7.62
N LYS A 113 -18.67 -10.38 6.33
CA LYS A 113 -19.98 -10.82 5.82
C LYS A 113 -20.22 -12.31 6.08
N GLY A 114 -19.19 -13.14 5.86
CA GLY A 114 -19.27 -14.58 6.09
C GLY A 114 -19.40 -15.01 7.56
N GLN A 115 -19.15 -14.10 8.51
CA GLN A 115 -19.39 -14.34 9.94
C GLN A 115 -20.79 -13.92 10.43
N GLN A 116 -21.58 -13.23 9.59
CA GLN A 116 -22.92 -12.73 9.92
C GLN A 116 -24.06 -13.56 9.30
N GLY A 117 -23.74 -14.58 8.50
CA GLY A 117 -24.69 -15.53 7.93
C GLY A 117 -24.47 -16.92 8.49
#